data_AF-A0A371FGK6-F1
#
_entry.id   AF-A0A371FGK6-F1
#
_cell.length_a   1.000
_cell.length_b   1.000
_cell.length_c   1.000
_cell.angle_alpha   90.00
_cell.angle_beta   90.00
_cell.angle_gamma   90.00
#
_symmetry.space_group_name_H-M   'P 1'
#
loop_
_entity.id
_entity.type
_entity.pdbx_description
1 polymer ?
#
loop_
_entity_poly.entity_id
_entity_poly.type
_entity_poly.pdbx_seq_one_letter_code
_entity_poly.pdbx_strand_id
1 'polypeptide(L)'
;MDNPRAPHMTAAKHILRYLKGTSDFGLLFPIGNDQNRSCIEAYSDSDWCGDKVERKSTSGYLFKYLDAPISWCSKKQSVVALSSCEAEYIGSVEAACQSLWLEALLEEMKLQYERPVHMYVDNKSVISLSKNPVSHGKSKHIETKYHFLRDQSCILFVLPLIPLNMQMCT
;
A
#
# COMPACT_ATOMS: atom_id res chain seq x y z
N MET A 1 8.09 16.06 -20.36
CA MET A 1 6.82 15.67 -21.02
C MET A 1 6.78 16.43 -22.33
N ASP A 2 7.64 16.07 -23.29
CA ASP A 2 8.05 17.07 -24.30
C ASP A 2 7.38 16.86 -25.66
N ASN A 3 6.40 15.95 -25.75
CA ASN A 3 5.62 15.72 -26.98
C ASN A 3 4.24 15.09 -26.68
N PRO A 4 3.21 15.85 -26.26
CA PRO A 4 1.89 15.33 -25.95
C PRO A 4 1.19 14.75 -27.19
N ARG A 5 0.61 13.55 -27.08
CA ARG A 5 -0.11 12.86 -28.16
C ARG A 5 -1.58 12.68 -27.80
N ALA A 6 -2.39 12.24 -28.77
CA ALA A 6 -3.80 11.91 -28.56
C ALA A 6 -4.11 11.08 -27.29
N PRO A 7 -3.37 9.99 -26.95
CA PRO A 7 -3.60 9.24 -25.71
C PRO A 7 -3.38 10.09 -24.44
N HIS A 8 -2.40 10.99 -24.43
CA HIS A 8 -2.15 11.87 -23.29
C HIS A 8 -3.33 12.84 -23.06
N MET A 9 -3.91 13.36 -24.16
CA MET A 9 -5.11 14.22 -24.09
C MET A 9 -6.33 13.45 -23.57
N THR A 10 -6.50 12.18 -23.98
CA THR A 10 -7.59 11.33 -23.49
C THR A 10 -7.42 11.05 -21.99
N ALA A 11 -6.21 10.72 -21.53
CA ALA A 11 -5.91 10.52 -20.12
C ALA A 11 -6.15 11.79 -19.28
N ALA A 12 -5.70 12.96 -19.76
CA ALA A 12 -5.95 14.23 -19.09
C ALA A 12 -7.45 14.55 -18.97
N LYS A 13 -8.23 14.34 -20.06
CA LYS A 13 -9.69 14.50 -20.02
C LYS A 13 -10.37 13.52 -19.07
N HIS A 14 -9.88 12.29 -18.98
CA HIS A 14 -10.37 11.30 -18.03
C HIS A 14 -10.20 11.79 -16.58
N ILE A 15 -9.01 12.26 -16.23
CA ILE A 15 -8.72 12.84 -14.91
C ILE A 15 -9.66 14.02 -14.61
N LEU A 16 -9.80 14.97 -15.55
CA LEU A 16 -10.67 16.13 -15.35
C LEU A 16 -12.15 15.75 -15.19
N ARG A 17 -12.63 14.73 -15.91
CA ARG A 17 -14.00 14.21 -15.75
C ARG A 17 -14.20 13.53 -14.41
N TYR A 18 -13.22 12.75 -13.96
CA TYR A 18 -13.24 12.14 -12.62
C TYR A 18 -13.33 13.23 -11.55
N LEU A 19 -12.42 14.21 -11.57
CA LEU A 19 -12.42 15.33 -10.61
C LEU A 19 -13.74 16.11 -10.60
N LYS A 20 -14.33 16.35 -11.78
CA LYS A 20 -15.63 17.02 -11.88
C LYS A 20 -16.77 16.14 -11.34
N GLY A 21 -16.73 14.83 -11.58
CA GLY A 21 -17.76 13.90 -11.10
C GLY A 21 -17.66 13.59 -9.61
N THR A 22 -16.49 13.77 -9.02
CA THR A 22 -16.21 13.54 -7.60
C THR A 22 -16.00 14.84 -6.83
N SER A 23 -16.44 15.99 -7.34
CA SER A 23 -16.26 17.28 -6.66
C SER A 23 -16.94 17.34 -5.30
N ASP A 24 -18.02 16.58 -5.17
CA ASP A 24 -18.87 16.55 -3.97
C ASP A 24 -18.43 15.42 -3.00
N PHE A 25 -17.38 14.67 -3.35
CA PHE A 25 -16.85 13.60 -2.52
C PHE A 25 -15.86 14.20 -1.51
N GLY A 26 -15.90 13.68 -0.29
CA GLY A 26 -14.99 14.08 0.78
C GLY A 26 -14.58 12.90 1.63
N LEU A 27 -13.60 13.13 2.50
CA LEU A 27 -13.22 12.15 3.50
C LEU A 27 -14.20 12.21 4.67
N LEU A 28 -14.77 11.06 5.02
CA LEU A 28 -15.57 10.93 6.22
C LEU A 28 -14.66 10.51 7.38
N PHE A 29 -14.63 11.33 8.42
CA PHE A 29 -13.99 11.00 9.70
C PHE A 29 -15.09 10.67 10.70
N PRO A 30 -15.50 9.40 10.82
CA PRO A 30 -16.54 9.03 11.78
C PRO A 30 -16.06 9.29 13.21
N ILE A 31 -16.95 9.79 14.06
CA ILE A 31 -16.73 9.82 15.50
C ILE A 31 -16.89 8.37 15.96
N GLY A 32 -15.77 7.69 16.23
CA GLY A 32 -15.77 6.30 16.67
C GLY A 32 -16.54 6.15 17.98
N ASN A 33 -17.67 5.44 17.96
CA ASN A 33 -18.40 5.06 19.17
C ASN A 33 -17.71 3.93 19.95
N ASP A 34 -16.65 3.34 19.39
CA ASP A 34 -16.00 2.14 19.92
C ASP A 34 -14.56 2.46 20.35
N GLN A 35 -14.39 2.85 21.62
CA GLN A 35 -13.07 3.17 22.20
C GLN A 35 -12.11 1.97 22.23
N ASN A 36 -12.59 0.77 21.89
CA ASN A 36 -11.80 -0.45 21.81
C ASN A 36 -11.16 -0.71 20.44
N ARG A 37 -11.36 0.16 19.44
CA ARG A 37 -10.82 -0.01 18.06
C ARG A 37 -9.74 0.99 17.68
N SER A 38 -8.81 1.28 18.58
CA SER A 38 -7.65 2.15 18.31
C SER A 38 -6.57 1.48 17.46
N CYS A 39 -6.89 0.46 16.67
CA CYS A 39 -5.94 -0.24 15.81
C CYS A 39 -5.80 0.51 14.48
N ILE A 40 -4.57 0.55 13.96
CA ILE A 40 -4.29 1.05 12.61
C ILE A 40 -4.45 -0.11 11.63
N GLU A 41 -5.29 0.10 10.62
CA GLU A 41 -5.49 -0.84 9.51
C GLU A 41 -4.75 -0.32 8.28
N ALA A 42 -3.84 -1.12 7.73
CA ALA A 42 -3.11 -0.82 6.52
C ALA A 42 -3.52 -1.80 5.42
N TYR A 43 -3.68 -1.32 4.20
CA TYR A 43 -3.93 -2.12 3.01
C TYR A 43 -2.80 -1.83 2.04
N SER A 44 -2.25 -2.87 1.41
CA SER A 44 -1.26 -2.75 0.34
C SER A 44 -1.76 -3.47 -0.89
N ASP A 45 -1.56 -2.85 -2.04
CA ASP A 45 -1.90 -3.41 -3.36
C ASP A 45 -0.82 -3.01 -4.36
N SER A 46 -0.62 -3.82 -5.40
CA SER A 46 0.23 -3.43 -6.52
C SER A 46 -0.20 -4.07 -7.83
N ASP A 47 -0.18 -3.31 -8.91
CA ASP A 47 -0.28 -3.88 -10.24
C ASP A 47 1.00 -4.64 -10.61
N TRP A 48 0.89 -5.57 -11.54
CA TRP A 48 2.04 -6.13 -12.23
C TRP A 48 2.09 -5.61 -13.66
N CYS A 49 3.20 -4.95 -14.02
CA CYS A 49 3.47 -4.51 -15.38
C CYS A 49 2.46 -3.47 -15.92
N GLY A 50 1.92 -2.60 -15.05
CA GLY A 50 0.97 -1.55 -15.43
C GLY A 50 1.51 -0.57 -16.48
N ASP A 51 2.81 -0.23 -16.42
CA ASP A 51 3.45 0.63 -17.40
C ASP A 51 3.95 -0.16 -18.62
N LYS A 52 3.29 -0.01 -19.78
CA LYS A 52 3.68 -0.72 -21.02
C LYS A 52 5.04 -0.30 -21.58
N VAL A 53 5.54 0.87 -21.20
CA VAL A 53 6.81 1.43 -21.70
C VAL A 53 7.96 1.01 -20.80
N GLU A 54 7.85 1.29 -19.50
CA GLU A 54 8.93 0.99 -18.54
C GLU A 54 8.81 -0.41 -17.91
N ARG A 55 7.67 -1.10 -18.11
CA ARG A 55 7.35 -2.41 -17.51
C ARG A 55 7.40 -2.41 -15.98
N LYS A 56 7.33 -1.22 -15.38
CA LYS A 56 7.30 -1.03 -13.92
C LYS A 56 5.88 -1.19 -13.40
N SER A 57 5.81 -1.75 -12.21
CA SER A 57 4.59 -1.87 -11.43
C SER A 57 4.24 -0.57 -10.72
N THR A 58 2.97 -0.38 -10.41
CA THR A 58 2.47 0.66 -9.50
C THR A 58 2.08 0.01 -8.18
N SER A 59 2.65 0.49 -7.08
CA SER A 59 2.26 0.08 -5.74
C SER A 59 1.43 1.17 -5.08
N GLY A 60 0.51 0.77 -4.22
CA GLY A 60 -0.20 1.68 -3.36
C GLY A 60 -0.45 1.09 -2.00
N TYR A 61 -0.66 1.98 -1.04
CA TYR A 61 -1.18 1.63 0.27
C TYR A 61 -2.28 2.60 0.74
N LEU A 62 -3.10 2.13 1.68
CA LEU A 62 -4.10 2.90 2.40
C LEU A 62 -4.01 2.57 3.90
N PHE A 63 -3.83 3.58 4.73
CA PHE A 63 -3.87 3.48 6.19
C PHE A 63 -5.14 4.13 6.71
N LYS A 64 -5.83 3.40 7.58
CA LYS A 64 -7.01 3.85 8.31
C LYS A 64 -6.75 3.83 9.80
N TYR A 65 -7.30 4.82 10.49
CA TYR A 65 -7.37 4.90 11.94
C TYR A 65 -8.80 5.29 12.33
N LEU A 66 -9.42 4.52 13.24
CA LEU A 66 -10.83 4.70 13.61
C LEU A 66 -11.77 4.76 12.39
N ASP A 67 -11.58 3.81 11.46
CA ASP A 67 -12.31 3.75 10.18
C ASP A 67 -12.10 4.93 9.20
N ALA A 68 -11.29 5.92 9.57
CA ALA A 68 -10.99 7.06 8.72
C ALA A 68 -9.65 6.90 8.00
N PRO A 69 -9.56 7.19 6.68
CA PRO A 69 -8.29 7.18 5.97
C PRO A 69 -7.39 8.32 6.44
N ILE A 70 -6.17 8.00 6.86
CA ILE A 70 -5.19 8.95 7.40
C ILE A 70 -3.93 9.09 6.54
N SER A 71 -3.60 8.09 5.72
CA SER A 71 -2.46 8.13 4.82
C SER A 71 -2.68 7.19 3.64
N TRP A 72 -2.46 7.65 2.42
CA TRP A 72 -2.57 6.83 1.21
C TRP A 72 -1.54 7.25 0.17
N CYS A 73 -1.18 6.32 -0.70
CA CYS A 73 -0.24 6.58 -1.78
C CYS A 73 -0.55 5.65 -2.96
N SER A 74 -0.32 6.15 -4.17
CA SER A 74 -0.17 5.34 -5.38
C SER A 74 1.06 5.84 -6.12
N LYS A 75 2.03 4.94 -6.31
CA LYS A 75 3.37 5.29 -6.80
C LYS A 75 3.92 4.21 -7.71
N LYS A 76 4.49 4.63 -8.84
CA LYS A 76 5.26 3.75 -9.71
C LYS A 76 6.52 3.27 -8.99
N GLN A 77 6.73 1.95 -8.94
CA GLN A 77 7.91 1.34 -8.36
C GLN A 77 9.19 1.83 -9.05
N SER A 78 10.28 1.99 -8.30
CA SER A 78 11.57 2.40 -8.86
C SER A 78 12.25 1.28 -9.65
N VAL A 79 11.94 0.02 -9.31
CA VAL A 79 12.50 -1.19 -9.90
C VAL A 79 11.44 -1.92 -10.74
N VAL A 80 11.90 -2.72 -11.70
CA VAL A 80 11.02 -3.59 -12.50
C VAL A 80 10.89 -4.92 -11.78
N ALA A 81 9.68 -5.27 -11.34
CA ALA A 81 9.39 -6.55 -10.73
C ALA A 81 9.32 -7.66 -11.79
N LEU A 82 9.96 -8.79 -11.53
CA LEU A 82 9.99 -9.95 -12.43
C LEU A 82 8.78 -10.88 -12.24
N SER A 83 7.98 -10.64 -11.20
CA SER A 83 6.72 -11.37 -10.93
C SER A 83 5.73 -10.50 -10.17
N SER A 84 4.44 -10.87 -10.18
CA SER A 84 3.42 -10.21 -9.35
C SER A 84 3.73 -10.32 -7.86
N CYS A 85 4.21 -11.49 -7.40
CA CYS A 85 4.68 -11.67 -6.03
C CYS A 85 5.78 -10.68 -5.67
N GLU A 86 6.74 -10.42 -6.55
CA GLU A 86 7.81 -9.46 -6.29
C GLU A 86 7.29 -8.01 -6.28
N ALA A 87 6.35 -7.67 -7.16
CA ALA A 87 5.72 -6.35 -7.17
C ALA A 87 4.98 -6.09 -5.85
N GLU A 88 4.15 -7.04 -5.41
CA GLU A 88 3.42 -6.91 -4.16
C GLU A 88 4.33 -6.91 -2.94
N TYR A 89 5.42 -7.69 -3.01
CA TYR A 89 6.43 -7.68 -1.97
C TYR A 89 7.06 -6.29 -1.82
N ILE A 90 7.43 -5.66 -2.93
CA ILE A 90 7.96 -4.29 -2.94
C ILE A 90 6.93 -3.31 -2.38
N GLY A 91 5.66 -3.41 -2.80
CA GLY A 91 4.58 -2.57 -2.28
C GLY A 91 4.37 -2.72 -0.78
N SER A 92 4.41 -3.97 -0.29
CA SER A 92 4.29 -4.29 1.14
C SER A 92 5.44 -3.70 1.97
N VAL A 93 6.67 -3.70 1.42
CA VAL A 93 7.82 -3.05 2.07
C VAL A 93 7.62 -1.53 2.17
N GLU A 94 7.12 -0.91 1.10
CA GLU A 94 6.82 0.53 1.12
C GLU A 94 5.72 0.88 2.12
N ALA A 95 4.67 0.05 2.20
CA ALA A 95 3.64 0.18 3.21
C ALA A 95 4.21 0.01 4.63
N ALA A 96 5.10 -0.95 4.88
CA ALA A 96 5.69 -1.15 6.20
C ALA A 96 6.58 0.03 6.63
N CYS A 97 7.36 0.60 5.71
CA CYS A 97 8.10 1.84 5.98
C CYS A 97 7.16 2.98 6.36
N GLN A 98 6.03 3.13 5.66
CA GLN A 98 5.04 4.15 5.98
C GLN A 98 4.39 3.88 7.35
N SER A 99 4.13 2.63 7.69
CA SER A 99 3.60 2.23 9.00
C SER A 99 4.52 2.69 10.12
N LEU A 100 5.83 2.43 10.02
CA LEU A 100 6.80 2.85 11.03
C LEU A 100 6.88 4.37 11.19
N TRP A 101 6.83 5.09 10.08
CA TRP A 101 6.80 6.55 10.12
C TRP A 101 5.52 7.07 10.79
N LEU A 102 4.39 6.43 10.50
CA LEU A 102 3.09 6.78 11.08
C LEU A 102 3.03 6.46 12.58
N GLU A 103 3.58 5.33 13.01
CA GLU A 103 3.74 4.97 14.41
C GLU A 103 4.55 6.01 15.18
N ALA A 104 5.72 6.39 14.65
CA ALA A 104 6.55 7.43 15.25
C ALA A 104 5.83 8.78 15.36
N LEU A 105 5.05 9.15 14.34
CA LEU A 105 4.25 10.38 14.36
C LEU A 105 3.15 10.32 15.43
N LEU A 106 2.43 9.19 15.54
CA LEU A 106 1.37 9.02 16.53
C LEU A 106 1.92 9.01 17.97
N GLU A 107 3.10 8.42 18.18
CA GLU A 107 3.82 8.49 19.45
C GLU A 107 4.17 9.94 19.82
N GLU A 108 4.69 10.73 18.87
CA GLU A 108 5.03 12.14 19.10
C GLU A 108 3.78 12.98 19.43
N MET A 109 2.65 12.67 18.78
CA MET A 109 1.35 13.27 19.08
C MET A 109 0.72 12.77 20.38
N LYS A 110 1.35 11.81 21.08
CA LYS A 110 0.85 11.17 22.31
C LYS A 110 -0.53 10.52 22.15
N LEU A 111 -0.82 10.04 20.93
CA LEU A 111 -2.05 9.32 20.63
C LEU A 111 -1.90 7.86 21.05
N GLN A 112 -2.95 7.32 21.66
CA GLN A 112 -3.01 5.90 22.01
C GLN A 112 -3.49 5.10 20.80
N TYR A 113 -2.77 4.04 20.46
CA TYR A 113 -3.15 3.10 19.42
C TYR A 113 -2.70 1.69 19.78
N GLU A 114 -3.41 0.70 19.26
CA GLU A 114 -3.13 -0.71 19.48
C GLU A 114 -2.00 -1.18 18.56
N ARG A 115 -1.07 -1.95 19.11
CA ARG A 115 -0.01 -2.63 18.38
C ARG A 115 -0.21 -4.14 18.45
N PRO A 116 0.19 -4.90 17.41
CA PRO A 116 0.80 -4.47 16.15
C PRO A 116 -0.18 -3.78 15.18
N VAL A 117 0.34 -3.02 14.21
CA VAL A 117 -0.46 -2.51 13.08
C VAL A 117 -0.93 -3.69 12.23
N HIS A 118 -2.19 -3.68 11.80
CA HIS A 118 -2.73 -4.76 10.96
C HIS A 118 -2.53 -4.40 9.49
N MET A 119 -1.71 -5.17 8.77
CA MET A 119 -1.51 -4.98 7.34
C MET A 119 -2.20 -6.07 6.54
N TYR A 120 -3.01 -5.65 5.59
CA TYR A 120 -3.77 -6.49 4.70
C TYR A 120 -3.11 -6.49 3.33
N VAL A 121 -2.73 -7.68 2.87
CA VAL A 121 -2.10 -7.95 1.57
C VAL A 121 -2.86 -9.10 0.92
N ASP A 122 -3.14 -9.02 -0.37
CA ASP A 122 -3.94 -10.01 -1.10
C ASP A 122 -3.13 -11.24 -1.54
N ASN A 123 -1.80 -11.17 -1.57
CA ASN A 123 -0.97 -12.32 -1.94
C ASN A 123 -0.43 -13.16 -0.79
N LYS A 124 -0.87 -14.41 -0.80
CA LYS A 124 -0.47 -15.45 0.15
C LYS A 124 1.02 -15.75 0.10
N SER A 125 1.69 -15.60 -1.04
CA SER A 125 3.14 -15.83 -1.13
C SER A 125 3.92 -14.78 -0.36
N VAL A 126 3.48 -13.51 -0.40
CA VAL A 126 4.09 -12.43 0.38
C VAL A 126 3.93 -12.69 1.87
N ILE A 127 2.75 -13.12 2.32
CA ILE A 127 2.48 -13.49 3.72
C ILE A 127 3.30 -14.71 4.16
N SER A 128 3.48 -15.69 3.28
CA SER A 128 4.32 -16.86 3.56
C SER A 128 5.80 -16.48 3.63
N LEU A 129 6.27 -15.59 2.75
CA LEU A 129 7.65 -15.12 2.70
C LEU A 129 8.00 -14.22 3.89
N SER A 130 7.05 -13.44 4.42
CA SER A 130 7.29 -12.66 5.64
C SER A 130 7.39 -13.53 6.89
N LYS A 131 6.72 -14.69 6.91
CA LYS A 131 6.71 -15.63 8.04
C LYS A 131 7.84 -16.67 8.02
N ASN A 132 8.31 -17.07 6.84
CA ASN A 132 9.26 -18.18 6.70
C ASN A 132 10.73 -17.72 6.59
N PRO A 133 11.65 -18.20 7.45
CA PRO A 133 13.07 -17.86 7.40
C PRO A 133 13.84 -18.38 6.19
N VAL A 134 13.28 -19.37 5.48
CA VAL A 134 14.00 -20.21 4.52
C VAL A 134 13.62 -19.79 3.11
N SER A 135 14.15 -18.65 2.66
CA SER A 135 14.23 -18.35 1.23
C SER A 135 15.70 -18.38 0.82
N HIS A 136 16.06 -19.30 -0.07
CA HIS A 136 17.38 -19.37 -0.69
C HIS A 136 17.24 -18.87 -2.13
N GLY A 137 17.59 -17.61 -2.39
CA GLY A 137 17.34 -16.97 -3.69
C GLY A 137 18.12 -15.69 -3.99
N LYS A 138 19.33 -15.88 -4.55
CA LYS A 138 20.21 -15.08 -5.45
C LYS A 138 20.05 -13.56 -5.73
N SER A 139 19.26 -12.77 -5.01
CA SER A 139 19.14 -11.32 -5.27
C SER A 139 19.26 -10.48 -4.00
N LYS A 140 20.50 -10.09 -3.66
CA LYS A 140 20.84 -9.32 -2.45
C LYS A 140 19.91 -8.14 -2.14
N HIS A 141 19.49 -7.39 -3.16
CA HIS A 141 18.63 -6.19 -2.96
C HIS A 141 17.19 -6.53 -2.56
N ILE A 142 16.69 -7.70 -2.97
CA ILE A 142 15.38 -8.21 -2.58
C ILE A 142 15.51 -8.90 -1.21
N GLU A 143 16.62 -9.59 -0.97
CA GLU A 143 16.97 -10.21 0.31
C GLU A 143 16.99 -9.20 1.47
N THR A 144 17.57 -8.01 1.28
CA THR A 144 17.52 -6.95 2.30
C THR A 144 16.09 -6.49 2.61
N LYS A 145 15.23 -6.39 1.58
CA LYS A 145 13.81 -6.07 1.78
C LYS A 145 13.07 -7.22 2.49
N TYR A 146 13.36 -8.48 2.12
CA TYR A 146 12.91 -9.71 2.80
C TYR A 146 13.21 -9.69 4.29
N HIS A 147 14.44 -9.34 4.65
CA HIS A 147 14.82 -9.18 6.06
C HIS A 147 14.08 -8.03 6.74
N PHE A 148 13.92 -6.88 6.07
CA PHE A 148 13.22 -5.74 6.64
C PHE A 148 11.78 -6.07 7.05
N LEU A 149 10.94 -6.62 6.15
CA LEU A 149 9.56 -6.98 6.52
C LEU A 149 9.47 -8.07 7.58
N ARG A 150 10.48 -8.94 7.65
CA ARG A 150 10.55 -10.02 8.63
C ARG A 150 10.87 -9.49 10.03
N ASP A 151 11.80 -8.54 10.13
CA ASP A 151 12.18 -7.94 11.42
C ASP A 151 11.12 -6.97 11.95
N GLN A 152 10.20 -6.51 11.08
CA GLN A 152 8.98 -5.80 11.48
C GLN A 152 7.95 -6.75 12.10
N SER A 153 8.27 -7.22 13.31
CA SER A 153 7.38 -7.92 14.25
C SER A 153 6.13 -7.11 14.65
N CYS A 154 6.07 -5.83 14.29
CA CYS A 154 4.98 -4.90 14.59
C CYS A 154 3.85 -4.89 13.55
N ILE A 155 3.87 -5.80 12.56
CA ILE A 155 2.85 -5.88 11.50
C ILE A 155 2.19 -7.26 11.49
N LEU A 156 0.90 -7.33 11.81
CA LEU A 156 0.12 -8.55 11.61
C LEU A 156 -0.36 -8.59 10.16
N PHE A 157 0.25 -9.45 9.34
CA PHE A 157 -0.25 -9.75 8.00
C PHE A 157 -1.52 -10.59 8.09
N VAL A 158 -2.66 -9.97 7.80
CA VAL A 158 -3.96 -10.63 7.76
C VAL A 158 -4.43 -10.69 6.31
N LEU A 159 -5.05 -11.79 5.90
CA LEU A 159 -5.81 -11.84 4.66
C LEU A 159 -7.21 -11.30 4.94
N PRO A 160 -7.70 -10.32 4.19
CA PRO A 160 -9.11 -10.24 3.87
C PRO A 160 -9.28 -10.37 2.35
N LEU A 161 -10.45 -10.81 1.93
CA LEU A 161 -10.95 -10.40 0.62
C LEU A 161 -10.99 -8.87 0.64
N ILE A 162 -10.02 -8.19 0.02
CA ILE A 162 -10.14 -6.77 -0.28
C ILE A 162 -11.40 -6.65 -1.15
N PRO A 163 -12.47 -5.96 -0.71
CA PRO A 163 -13.63 -5.73 -1.56
C PRO A 163 -13.15 -5.09 -2.86
N LEU A 164 -13.67 -5.49 -4.04
CA LEU A 164 -13.27 -4.90 -5.34
C LEU A 164 -13.34 -3.35 -5.37
N ASN A 165 -14.13 -2.78 -4.48
CA ASN A 165 -14.34 -1.36 -4.23
C ASN A 165 -13.28 -0.68 -3.34
N MET A 166 -12.32 -1.46 -2.81
CA MET A 166 -11.11 -1.00 -2.10
C MET A 166 -9.81 -1.42 -2.82
N GLN A 167 -9.91 -2.11 -3.96
CA GLN A 167 -8.78 -2.21 -4.89
C GLN A 167 -8.44 -0.79 -5.31
N MET A 168 -7.32 -0.28 -4.82
CA MET A 168 -6.85 1.02 -5.24
C MET A 168 -6.53 0.88 -6.71
N CYS A 169 -7.13 1.73 -7.56
CA CYS A 169 -6.87 1.72 -8.98
C CYS A 169 -5.37 1.93 -9.21
N THR A 170 -4.64 0.83 -9.36
CA THR A 170 -3.29 0.74 -9.88
C THR A 170 -3.37 0.71 -11.40
#